data_AF-A0A3A3DA92-F1
#
_entry.id   AF-A0A3A3DA92-F1
#
_cell.length_a   1.000
_cell.length_b   1.000
_cell.length_c   1.000
_cell.angle_alpha   90.00
_cell.angle_beta   90.00
_cell.angle_gamma   90.00
#
_symmetry.space_group_name_H-M   'P 1'
#
loop_
_entity.id
_entity.type
_entity.pdbx_description
1 polymer ?
#
loop_
_entity_poly.entity_id
_entity_poly.type
_entity_poly.pdbx_seq_one_letter_code
_entity_poly.pdbx_strand_id
1 'polypeptide(L)'
;MAAQQAAGGVDGVLRATLAVNQVTRLGKDYQIGRVIIGQIHAKDDEPIRLYYRKLPQNKYGSIYFAHEPVTGKEEWVELIGTRADMAPNPDDGIALVEVFSYEIEVKGVTEGGQTIPMLHVKIIRDDGTEVIAEPYDMRDSGFSIEDEFMFFKAGTYTQNNTSPSLETDFDRVTFYALDYAHDAPPVMNGN
;
A
#
# COMPACT_ATOMS: atom_id res chain seq x y z
N MET A 1 6.38 23.90 -6.84
CA MET A 1 5.61 24.36 -8.03
C MET A 1 6.29 23.93 -9.33
N ALA A 2 7.60 24.18 -9.53
CA ALA A 2 8.34 23.71 -10.71
C ALA A 2 8.28 22.18 -10.92
N ALA A 3 8.52 21.38 -9.87
CA ALA A 3 8.39 19.92 -9.95
C ALA A 3 6.98 19.46 -10.37
N GLN A 4 5.93 20.03 -9.79
CA GLN A 4 4.54 19.71 -10.16
C GLN A 4 4.23 20.06 -11.62
N GLN A 5 4.79 21.15 -12.14
CA GLN A 5 4.61 21.57 -13.54
C GLN A 5 5.34 20.65 -14.52
N ALA A 6 6.47 20.05 -14.10
CA ALA A 6 7.24 19.11 -14.90
C ALA A 6 6.72 17.66 -14.81
N ALA A 7 5.86 17.35 -13.85
CA ALA A 7 5.35 16.01 -13.60
C ALA A 7 4.35 15.55 -14.68
N GLY A 8 4.21 14.23 -14.84
CA GLY A 8 3.16 13.63 -15.67
C GLY A 8 1.76 13.70 -15.04
N GLY A 9 1.68 14.00 -13.75
CA GLY A 9 0.47 14.14 -12.96
C GLY A 9 0.81 14.63 -11.55
N VAL A 10 -0.16 15.25 -10.88
CA VAL A 10 -0.03 15.70 -9.49
C VAL A 10 -0.97 14.89 -8.61
N ASP A 11 -0.55 14.64 -7.37
CA ASP A 11 -1.25 13.75 -6.44
C ASP A 11 -1.43 12.36 -7.08
N GLY A 12 -2.32 11.52 -6.54
CA GLY A 12 -2.72 10.33 -7.27
C GLY A 12 -3.56 9.37 -6.47
N VAL A 13 -4.32 8.55 -7.17
CA VAL A 13 -5.09 7.46 -6.58
C VAL A 13 -4.91 6.18 -7.38
N LEU A 14 -4.66 5.09 -6.68
CA LEU A 14 -4.59 3.73 -7.19
C LEU A 14 -5.73 2.91 -6.60
N ARG A 15 -6.56 2.32 -7.45
CA ARG A 15 -7.65 1.43 -7.08
C ARG A 15 -7.40 0.05 -7.66
N ALA A 16 -7.61 -0.98 -6.86
CA ALA A 16 -7.58 -2.34 -7.35
C ALA A 16 -8.68 -3.17 -6.73
N THR A 17 -9.27 -4.06 -7.52
CA THR A 17 -10.13 -5.15 -7.04
C THR A 17 -9.40 -6.45 -7.29
N LEU A 18 -9.20 -7.26 -6.25
CA LEU A 18 -8.38 -8.46 -6.31
C LEU A 18 -8.84 -9.54 -5.33
N ALA A 19 -8.28 -10.73 -5.50
CA ALA A 19 -8.28 -11.77 -4.49
C ALA A 19 -6.86 -12.30 -4.29
N VAL A 20 -6.42 -12.40 -3.04
CA VAL A 20 -5.19 -13.13 -2.71
C VAL A 20 -5.52 -14.62 -2.72
N ASN A 21 -4.98 -15.36 -3.67
CA ASN A 21 -5.33 -16.76 -3.89
C ASN A 21 -4.44 -17.72 -3.10
N GLN A 22 -3.19 -17.32 -2.85
CA GLN A 22 -2.21 -18.09 -2.10
C GLN A 22 -1.18 -17.15 -1.50
N VAL A 23 -0.66 -17.51 -0.33
CA VAL A 23 0.55 -16.93 0.23
C VAL A 23 1.50 -18.04 0.66
N THR A 24 2.79 -17.71 0.75
CA THR A 24 3.82 -18.61 1.29
C THR A 24 3.48 -19.08 2.70
N ARG A 25 3.78 -20.34 3.02
CA ARG A 25 3.47 -21.01 4.29
C ARG A 25 4.72 -21.54 5.02
N LEU A 26 5.88 -21.51 4.35
CA LEU A 26 7.16 -22.00 4.88
C LEU A 26 8.19 -20.87 4.92
N GLY A 27 9.24 -21.04 5.72
CA GLY A 27 10.32 -20.06 5.88
C GLY A 27 10.43 -19.59 7.33
N LYS A 28 11.02 -18.41 7.54
CA LYS A 28 11.12 -17.82 8.88
C LYS A 28 9.78 -17.24 9.31
N ASP A 29 9.41 -17.41 10.58
CA ASP A 29 8.11 -16.99 11.13
C ASP A 29 7.73 -15.54 10.77
N TYR A 30 8.67 -14.60 10.90
CA TYR A 30 8.44 -13.19 10.58
C TYR A 30 8.22 -12.92 9.08
N GLN A 31 8.53 -13.85 8.18
CA GLN A 31 8.36 -13.72 6.73
C GLN A 31 7.10 -14.40 6.19
N ILE A 32 6.69 -15.51 6.81
CA ILE A 32 5.63 -16.37 6.29
C ILE A 32 4.33 -15.59 6.06
N GLY A 33 3.72 -15.85 4.91
CA GLY A 33 2.37 -15.45 4.58
C GLY A 33 2.23 -13.99 4.16
N ARG A 34 3.33 -13.24 4.02
CA ARG A 34 3.34 -11.80 3.71
C ARG A 34 3.54 -11.56 2.22
N VAL A 35 2.66 -10.76 1.65
CA VAL A 35 2.74 -10.31 0.26
C VAL A 35 2.35 -8.84 0.17
N ILE A 36 3.11 -8.04 -0.57
CA ILE A 36 2.74 -6.68 -0.92
C ILE A 36 1.87 -6.72 -2.18
N ILE A 37 0.72 -6.04 -2.12
CA ILE A 37 -0.29 -6.02 -3.18
C ILE A 37 -0.38 -4.67 -3.91
N GLY A 38 0.06 -3.58 -3.29
CA GLY A 38 0.09 -2.23 -3.86
C GLY A 38 1.16 -1.37 -3.20
N GLN A 39 1.76 -0.43 -3.95
CA GLN A 39 2.81 0.46 -3.46
C GLN A 39 2.74 1.83 -4.13
N ILE A 40 3.29 2.83 -3.46
CA ILE A 40 3.91 4.00 -4.07
C ILE A 40 5.40 3.85 -3.85
N HIS A 41 6.20 4.03 -4.90
CA HIS A 41 7.65 4.08 -4.80
C HIS A 41 8.12 5.47 -5.24
N ALA A 42 9.01 6.04 -4.44
CA ALA A 42 9.71 7.28 -4.72
C ALA A 42 10.96 7.01 -5.57
N LYS A 43 11.93 7.93 -5.56
CA LYS A 43 13.25 7.67 -6.14
C LYS A 43 13.94 6.47 -5.47
N ASP A 44 14.07 6.50 -4.15
CA ASP A 44 14.84 5.52 -3.38
C ASP A 44 14.06 4.82 -2.25
N ASP A 45 12.95 5.40 -1.79
CA ASP A 45 12.14 4.92 -0.66
C ASP A 45 10.67 4.67 -1.05
N GLU A 46 9.84 4.14 -0.14
CA GLU A 46 8.44 3.85 -0.42
C GLU A 46 7.47 4.57 0.54
N PRO A 47 6.77 5.61 0.04
CA PRO A 47 5.69 6.26 0.79
C PRO A 47 4.63 5.29 1.30
N ILE A 48 4.39 4.19 0.58
CA ILE A 48 3.54 3.12 1.08
C ILE A 48 3.90 1.77 0.45
N ARG A 49 3.92 0.73 1.28
CA ARG A 49 3.80 -0.68 0.88
C ARG A 49 2.57 -1.28 1.57
N LEU A 50 1.53 -1.63 0.81
CA LEU A 50 0.31 -2.25 1.32
C LEU A 50 0.46 -3.77 1.32
N TYR A 51 0.34 -4.39 2.49
CA TYR A 51 0.52 -5.82 2.72
C TYR A 51 -0.81 -6.53 2.93
N TYR A 52 -0.87 -7.76 2.42
CA TYR A 52 -1.71 -8.82 2.95
C TYR A 52 -0.82 -9.81 3.71
N ARG A 53 -1.27 -10.26 4.88
CA ARG A 53 -0.61 -11.35 5.61
C ARG A 53 -1.59 -12.38 6.10
N LYS A 54 -1.38 -13.65 5.75
CA LYS A 54 -2.14 -14.75 6.34
C LYS A 54 -1.20 -15.81 6.93
N LEU A 55 -1.28 -15.99 8.24
CA LEU A 55 -0.53 -17.03 8.93
C LEU A 55 -1.10 -18.44 8.61
N PRO A 56 -0.26 -19.51 8.62
CA PRO A 56 -0.69 -20.85 8.24
C PRO A 56 -1.86 -21.40 9.05
N GLN A 57 -1.95 -21.07 10.34
CA GLN A 57 -3.00 -21.50 11.27
C GLN A 57 -4.28 -20.67 11.19
N ASN A 58 -4.22 -19.48 10.59
CA ASN A 58 -5.36 -18.57 10.53
C ASN A 58 -6.28 -18.92 9.36
N LYS A 59 -7.58 -18.66 9.52
CA LYS A 59 -8.56 -18.74 8.42
C LYS A 59 -8.49 -17.48 7.56
N TYR A 60 -8.31 -16.33 8.20
CA TYR A 60 -8.30 -15.02 7.54
C TYR A 60 -6.93 -14.35 7.63
N GLY A 61 -6.66 -13.46 6.68
CA GLY A 61 -5.47 -12.61 6.64
C GLY A 61 -5.72 -11.21 7.17
N SER A 62 -4.64 -10.58 7.62
CA SER A 62 -4.54 -9.18 8.03
C SER A 62 -4.20 -8.28 6.83
N ILE A 63 -4.57 -7.01 6.92
CA ILE A 63 -4.14 -5.93 6.03
C ILE A 63 -3.47 -4.85 6.87
N TYR A 64 -2.30 -4.39 6.42
CA TYR A 64 -1.54 -3.30 7.04
C TYR A 64 -0.64 -2.67 5.99
N PHE A 65 -0.11 -1.49 6.26
CA PHE A 65 0.91 -0.89 5.40
C PHE A 65 2.16 -0.46 6.18
N ALA A 66 3.27 -0.38 5.45
CA ALA A 66 4.48 0.30 5.89
C ALA A 66 4.58 1.66 5.17
N HIS A 67 5.01 2.68 5.91
CA HIS A 67 5.45 3.96 5.37
C HIS A 67 6.94 4.11 5.66
N GLU A 68 7.77 4.19 4.62
CA GLU A 68 9.20 4.41 4.75
C GLU A 68 9.54 5.83 4.32
N PRO A 69 9.74 6.77 5.26
CA PRO A 69 10.11 8.14 4.90
C PRO A 69 11.57 8.20 4.42
N VAL A 70 11.89 9.19 3.57
CA VAL A 70 13.28 9.49 3.13
C VAL A 70 14.21 9.70 4.33
N THR A 71 13.66 10.25 5.42
CA THR A 71 14.37 10.44 6.68
C THR A 71 13.57 9.89 7.84
N GLY A 72 14.15 8.96 8.58
CA GLY A 72 13.52 8.43 9.80
C GLY A 72 13.51 6.92 9.84
N LYS A 73 12.53 6.38 10.57
CA LYS A 73 12.29 4.95 10.66
C LYS A 73 11.02 4.62 9.90
N GLU A 74 11.00 3.43 9.32
CA GLU A 74 9.78 2.84 8.79
C GLU A 74 8.69 2.77 9.88
N GLU A 75 7.51 3.23 9.53
CA GLU A 75 6.32 3.22 10.36
C GLU A 75 5.32 2.20 9.84
N TRP A 76 4.53 1.62 10.75
CA TRP A 76 3.62 0.52 10.44
C TRP A 76 2.22 0.87 10.92
N VAL A 77 1.24 0.76 10.02
CA VAL A 77 -0.17 1.04 10.31
C VAL A 77 -1.00 -0.21 10.03
N GLU A 78 -1.70 -0.70 11.04
CA GLU A 78 -2.55 -1.88 10.96
C GLU A 78 -4.00 -1.47 10.66
N LEU A 79 -4.59 -2.01 9.59
CA LEU A 79 -5.96 -1.68 9.16
C LEU A 79 -6.93 -2.79 9.59
N ILE A 80 -6.58 -4.04 9.30
CA ILE A 80 -7.36 -5.22 9.62
C ILE A 80 -6.43 -6.23 10.27
N GLY A 81 -6.72 -6.61 11.52
CA GLY A 81 -5.86 -7.51 12.28
C GLY A 81 -4.52 -6.88 12.64
N THR A 82 -3.48 -7.71 12.77
CA THR A 82 -2.12 -7.27 13.12
C THR A 82 -1.08 -7.87 12.18
N ARG A 83 0.06 -7.17 12.02
CA ARG A 83 1.24 -7.60 11.28
C ARG A 83 2.09 -8.63 12.04
N ALA A 84 1.82 -8.89 13.31
CA ALA A 84 2.62 -9.81 14.14
C ALA A 84 2.69 -11.23 13.54
N ASP A 85 3.78 -11.95 13.82
CA ASP A 85 4.05 -13.29 13.29
C ASP A 85 3.48 -14.44 14.13
N MET A 86 2.96 -14.13 15.31
CA MET A 86 2.20 -15.05 16.18
C MET A 86 0.82 -14.47 16.52
N ALA A 87 0.20 -13.78 15.56
CA ALA A 87 -1.10 -13.16 15.72
C ALA A 87 -2.24 -14.19 15.81
N PRO A 88 -3.29 -13.94 16.61
CA PRO A 88 -4.54 -14.70 16.52
C PRO A 88 -5.20 -14.51 15.14
N ASN A 89 -6.16 -15.36 14.82
CA ASN A 89 -6.98 -15.19 13.63
C ASN A 89 -7.79 -13.87 13.73
N PRO A 90 -7.64 -12.92 12.79
CA PRO A 90 -8.39 -11.66 12.86
C PRO A 90 -9.88 -11.91 12.61
N ASP A 91 -10.75 -11.42 13.49
CA ASP A 91 -12.20 -11.67 13.43
C ASP A 91 -12.82 -11.11 12.14
N ASP A 92 -12.41 -9.90 11.75
CA ASP A 92 -12.81 -9.23 10.50
C ASP A 92 -11.73 -9.37 9.42
N GLY A 93 -10.98 -10.48 9.38
CA GLY A 93 -9.94 -10.66 8.36
C GLY A 93 -10.47 -10.88 6.94
N ILE A 94 -9.54 -11.05 5.99
CA ILE A 94 -9.86 -11.39 4.58
C ILE A 94 -9.37 -12.81 4.26
N ALA A 95 -10.26 -13.70 3.85
CA ALA A 95 -9.90 -15.07 3.46
C ALA A 95 -9.09 -15.10 2.14
N LEU A 96 -8.37 -16.20 1.90
CA LEU A 96 -7.87 -16.45 0.55
C LEU A 96 -9.06 -16.64 -0.41
N VAL A 97 -8.91 -16.16 -1.64
CA VAL A 97 -9.94 -16.19 -2.71
C VAL A 97 -11.15 -15.28 -2.44
N GLU A 98 -11.22 -14.62 -1.29
CA GLU A 98 -12.19 -13.53 -1.06
C GLU A 98 -11.82 -12.33 -1.93
N VAL A 99 -12.82 -11.79 -2.64
CA VAL A 99 -12.65 -10.61 -3.48
C VAL A 99 -12.84 -9.38 -2.61
N PHE A 100 -11.88 -8.46 -2.67
CA PHE A 100 -11.96 -7.16 -2.03
C PHE A 100 -11.31 -6.11 -2.94
N SER A 101 -11.51 -4.84 -2.62
CA SER A 101 -10.81 -3.75 -3.25
C SER A 101 -9.95 -2.97 -2.26
N TYR A 102 -8.88 -2.36 -2.74
CA TYR A 102 -8.16 -1.33 -2.00
C TYR A 102 -8.14 -0.03 -2.80
N GLU A 103 -8.00 1.07 -2.07
CA GLU A 103 -7.67 2.38 -2.60
C GLU A 103 -6.47 2.93 -1.84
N ILE A 104 -5.45 3.38 -2.57
CA ILE A 104 -4.30 4.13 -2.06
C ILE A 104 -4.37 5.49 -2.73
N GLU A 105 -4.63 6.55 -1.97
CA GLU A 105 -4.72 7.92 -2.47
C GLU A 105 -3.71 8.80 -1.74
N VAL A 106 -2.97 9.61 -2.48
CA VAL A 106 -2.22 10.73 -1.93
C VAL A 106 -2.88 12.01 -2.43
N LYS A 107 -3.26 12.88 -1.50
CA LYS A 107 -3.86 14.18 -1.81
C LYS A 107 -3.16 15.29 -1.05
N GLY A 108 -2.78 16.35 -1.75
CA GLY A 108 -2.29 17.57 -1.13
C GLY A 108 -3.42 18.35 -0.45
N VAL A 109 -3.27 18.67 0.84
CA VAL A 109 -4.16 19.59 1.57
C VAL A 109 -3.43 20.87 1.94
N THR A 110 -4.09 22.02 1.80
CA THR A 110 -3.48 23.30 2.19
C THR A 110 -3.71 23.58 3.67
N GLU A 111 -2.62 23.65 4.43
CA GLU A 111 -2.60 24.02 5.84
C GLU A 111 -1.53 25.09 6.07
N GLY A 112 -1.90 26.23 6.67
CA GLY A 112 -0.93 27.29 6.98
C GLY A 112 -0.18 27.88 5.77
N GLY A 113 -0.74 27.75 4.56
CA GLY A 113 -0.10 28.18 3.31
C GLY A 113 0.91 27.18 2.72
N GLN A 114 1.04 25.99 3.32
CA GLN A 114 1.82 24.87 2.81
C GLN A 114 0.89 23.78 2.29
N THR A 115 1.34 23.04 1.27
CA THR A 115 0.65 21.82 0.83
C THR A 115 1.22 20.65 1.61
N ILE A 116 0.39 19.98 2.38
CA ILE A 116 0.73 18.79 3.14
C ILE A 116 0.29 17.56 2.33
N PRO A 117 1.19 16.63 2.00
CA PRO A 117 0.81 15.37 1.37
C PRO A 117 0.14 14.44 2.39
N MET A 118 -1.14 14.14 2.19
CA MET A 118 -1.88 13.19 3.03
C MET A 118 -2.05 11.87 2.29
N LEU A 119 -1.71 10.77 2.95
CA LEU A 119 -1.91 9.41 2.46
C LEU A 119 -3.21 8.84 3.05
N HIS A 120 -4.11 8.43 2.18
CA HIS A 120 -5.38 7.80 2.51
C HIS A 120 -5.37 6.35 1.99
N VAL A 121 -5.76 5.42 2.86
CA VAL A 121 -5.85 4.00 2.52
C VAL A 121 -7.17 3.45 3.00
N LYS A 122 -7.88 2.74 2.12
CA LYS A 122 -9.07 1.99 2.50
C LYS A 122 -9.18 0.65 1.81
N ILE A 123 -9.88 -0.26 2.48
CA ILE A 123 -10.28 -1.57 1.98
C ILE A 123 -11.80 -1.57 1.82
N ILE A 124 -12.29 -2.03 0.67
CA ILE A 124 -13.72 -2.07 0.34
C ILE A 124 -14.10 -3.54 0.13
N ARG A 125 -15.07 -4.03 0.90
CA ARG A 125 -15.61 -5.39 0.79
C ARG A 125 -16.54 -5.52 -0.41
N ASP A 126 -16.89 -6.76 -0.76
CA ASP A 126 -17.82 -7.06 -1.85
C ASP A 126 -19.24 -6.53 -1.58
N ASP A 127 -19.64 -6.44 -0.32
CA ASP A 127 -20.90 -5.82 0.13
C ASP A 127 -20.86 -4.28 0.18
N GLY A 128 -19.71 -3.67 -0.13
CA GLY A 128 -19.49 -2.22 -0.12
C GLY A 128 -19.07 -1.65 1.22
N THR A 129 -18.93 -2.46 2.28
CA THR A 129 -18.39 -2.01 3.57
C THR A 129 -16.95 -1.53 3.42
N GLU A 130 -16.63 -0.38 4.02
CA GLU A 130 -15.28 0.19 3.98
C GLU A 130 -14.58 0.08 5.34
N VAL A 131 -13.31 -0.34 5.31
CA VAL A 131 -12.37 -0.22 6.43
C VAL A 131 -11.34 0.84 6.03
N ILE A 132 -11.33 1.96 6.75
CA ILE A 132 -10.56 3.16 6.40
C ILE A 132 -9.48 3.36 7.46
N ALA A 133 -8.23 3.55 7.02
CA ALA A 133 -7.15 3.97 7.92
C ALA A 133 -7.32 5.46 8.29
N GLU A 134 -6.88 5.83 9.49
CA GLU A 134 -6.68 7.26 9.79
C GLU A 134 -5.75 7.88 8.72
N PRO A 135 -6.08 9.06 8.16
CA PRO A 135 -5.22 9.73 7.19
C PRO A 135 -3.81 9.89 7.74
N TYR A 136 -2.82 9.44 6.96
CA TYR A 136 -1.43 9.48 7.36
C TYR A 136 -0.76 10.75 6.86
N ASP A 137 -0.27 11.57 7.79
CA ASP A 137 0.39 12.84 7.50
C ASP A 137 1.85 12.60 7.09
N MET A 138 2.19 12.93 5.85
CA MET A 138 3.54 12.75 5.32
C MET A 138 4.36 14.05 5.26
N ARG A 139 3.99 15.09 6.04
CA ARG A 139 4.67 16.41 6.00
C ARG A 139 6.17 16.32 6.26
N ASP A 140 6.55 15.45 7.20
CA ASP A 140 7.94 15.30 7.65
C ASP A 140 8.65 14.10 6.99
N SER A 141 8.04 13.48 5.97
CA SER A 141 8.56 12.27 5.33
C SER A 141 9.64 12.52 4.27
N GLY A 142 9.90 13.79 3.91
CA GLY A 142 10.96 14.17 2.96
C GLY A 142 10.61 14.04 1.47
N PHE A 143 9.39 13.63 1.14
CA PHE A 143 8.96 13.41 -0.26
C PHE A 143 8.59 14.67 -1.04
N SER A 144 8.33 15.79 -0.36
CA SER A 144 7.88 17.04 -1.01
C SER A 144 9.05 17.93 -1.44
N ILE A 145 10.03 17.38 -2.14
CA ILE A 145 11.20 18.09 -2.68
C ILE A 145 11.23 18.04 -4.22
N GLU A 146 12.05 18.89 -4.85
CA GLU A 146 12.00 19.10 -6.30
C GLU A 146 12.49 17.90 -7.13
N ASP A 147 13.49 17.16 -6.64
CA ASP A 147 14.09 15.99 -7.33
C ASP A 147 13.45 14.66 -6.91
N GLU A 148 12.31 14.70 -6.23
CA GLU A 148 11.53 13.49 -5.93
C GLU A 148 10.42 13.24 -6.95
N PHE A 149 10.24 11.97 -7.30
CA PHE A 149 9.22 11.53 -8.23
C PHE A 149 8.62 10.22 -7.76
N MET A 150 7.35 10.02 -8.09
CA MET A 150 6.55 8.91 -7.56
C MET A 150 5.92 8.11 -8.68
N PHE A 151 5.75 6.82 -8.45
CA PHE A 151 4.94 5.96 -9.31
C PHE A 151 4.26 4.85 -8.51
N PHE A 152 3.08 4.46 -8.96
CA PHE A 152 2.34 3.33 -8.39
C PHE A 152 2.94 2.00 -8.84
N LYS A 153 2.90 0.99 -7.96
CA LYS A 153 3.13 -0.42 -8.31
C LYS A 153 1.95 -1.24 -7.79
N ALA A 154 1.52 -2.24 -8.55
CA ALA A 154 0.50 -3.20 -8.13
C ALA A 154 0.89 -4.60 -8.64
N GLY A 155 0.57 -5.62 -7.85
CA GLY A 155 0.89 -7.00 -8.24
C GLY A 155 1.07 -7.91 -7.04
N THR A 156 2.00 -8.86 -7.16
CA THR A 156 2.35 -9.82 -6.12
C THR A 156 3.84 -9.67 -5.83
N TYR A 157 4.20 -8.91 -4.80
CA TYR A 157 5.59 -8.79 -4.37
C TYR A 157 5.81 -9.59 -3.09
N THR A 158 6.51 -10.71 -3.23
CA THR A 158 6.75 -11.64 -2.11
C THR A 158 7.70 -11.03 -1.08
N GLN A 159 7.30 -11.12 0.19
CA GLN A 159 8.11 -10.67 1.32
C GLN A 159 8.69 -11.84 2.10
N ASN A 160 8.79 -12.99 1.43
CA ASN A 160 9.37 -14.22 1.94
C ASN A 160 10.44 -14.74 0.98
N ASN A 161 11.69 -14.51 1.34
CA ASN A 161 12.87 -15.02 0.64
C ASN A 161 13.54 -16.17 1.40
N THR A 162 12.83 -16.81 2.33
CA THR A 162 13.36 -17.87 3.18
C THR A 162 12.61 -19.20 3.03
N SER A 163 11.65 -19.28 2.12
CA SER A 163 10.98 -20.55 1.84
C SER A 163 11.97 -21.59 1.29
N PRO A 164 12.01 -22.81 1.85
CA PRO A 164 12.88 -23.89 1.36
C PRO A 164 12.32 -24.57 0.10
N SER A 165 11.14 -24.18 -0.40
CA SER A 165 10.44 -24.86 -1.48
C SER A 165 9.86 -23.87 -2.50
N LEU A 166 10.73 -23.07 -3.11
CA LEU A 166 10.38 -21.96 -4.00
C LEU A 166 9.49 -22.34 -5.20
N GLU A 167 9.49 -23.60 -5.62
CA GLU A 167 8.68 -24.07 -6.75
C GLU A 167 7.19 -24.26 -6.40
N THR A 168 6.88 -24.49 -5.12
CA THR A 168 5.53 -24.85 -4.66
C THR A 168 4.99 -23.93 -3.59
N ASP A 169 5.86 -23.21 -2.88
CA ASP A 169 5.52 -22.24 -1.86
C ASP A 169 5.73 -20.82 -2.41
N PHE A 170 4.66 -20.25 -2.96
CA PHE A 170 4.67 -18.95 -3.63
C PHE A 170 3.41 -18.15 -3.28
N ASP A 171 3.49 -16.82 -3.44
CA ASP A 171 2.33 -15.94 -3.34
C ASP A 171 1.63 -15.83 -4.71
N ARG A 172 0.30 -15.75 -4.71
CA ARG A 172 -0.50 -15.58 -5.92
C ARG A 172 -1.67 -14.65 -5.66
N VAL A 173 -1.81 -13.64 -6.50
CA VAL A 173 -2.91 -12.67 -6.47
C VAL A 173 -3.56 -12.57 -7.85
N THR A 174 -4.89 -12.55 -7.90
CA THR A 174 -5.66 -12.29 -9.11
C THR A 174 -6.25 -10.89 -9.01
N PHE A 175 -5.87 -10.01 -9.94
CA PHE A 175 -6.49 -8.68 -10.08
C PHE A 175 -7.64 -8.76 -11.09
N TYR A 176 -8.81 -8.28 -10.68
CA TYR A 176 -10.03 -8.18 -11.50
C TYR A 176 -10.21 -6.77 -12.08
N ALA A 177 -9.72 -5.76 -11.37
CA ALA A 177 -9.66 -4.38 -11.84
C ALA A 177 -8.39 -3.71 -11.29
N LEU A 178 -7.82 -2.81 -12.08
CA LEU A 178 -6.71 -1.97 -11.69
C LEU A 178 -6.87 -0.63 -12.42
N ASP A 179 -7.09 0.43 -11.66
CA ASP A 179 -7.35 1.78 -12.16
C ASP A 179 -6.49 2.78 -11.42
N TYR A 180 -6.12 3.87 -12.09
CA TYR A 180 -5.35 4.94 -11.49
C TYR A 180 -5.74 6.29 -12.08
N ALA A 181 -5.61 7.34 -11.28
CA ALA A 181 -5.83 8.71 -11.73
C ALA A 181 -4.87 9.67 -11.05
N HIS A 182 -4.59 10.77 -11.75
CA HIS A 182 -3.81 11.90 -11.27
C HIS A 182 -4.52 13.19 -11.66
N ASP A 183 -4.30 14.25 -10.88
CA ASP A 183 -4.68 15.60 -11.32
C ASP A 183 -3.73 16.09 -12.41
N ALA A 184 -4.24 16.95 -13.28
CA ALA A 184 -3.41 17.61 -14.28
C ALA A 184 -2.38 18.53 -13.60
N PRO A 185 -1.14 18.58 -14.09
CA PRO A 185 -0.15 19.57 -13.68
C PRO A 185 -0.71 21.01 -13.74
N PRO A 186 -0.36 21.89 -12.78
CA PRO A 186 -0.80 23.27 -12.80
C PRO A 186 -0.25 24.00 -14.03
N VAL A 187 -1.10 24.78 -14.70
CA VAL A 187 -0.74 25.53 -15.91
C VAL A 187 0.16 26.72 -15.56
N MET A 188 1.18 26.95 -16.38
CA MET A 188 1.98 28.18 -16.34
C MET A 188 1.12 29.37 -16.79
N ASN A 189 0.65 30.20 -15.86
CA ASN A 189 0.19 31.53 -16.22
C ASN A 189 1.44 32.38 -16.50
N GLY A 190 1.79 32.52 -17.78
CA GLY A 190 2.90 33.38 -18.21
C GLY A 190 2.61 34.84 -17.90
N ASN A 191 3.61 35.53 -17.33
CA ASN A 191 3.78 36.97 -17.53
C ASN A 191 4.63 37.18 -18.79
#